data_AF-A0A813INT8-F1
#
_entry.id   AF-A0A813INT8-F1
#
_cell.length_a   1.000
_cell.length_b   1.000
_cell.length_c   1.000
_cell.angle_alpha   90.00
_cell.angle_beta   90.00
_cell.angle_gamma   90.00
#
_symmetry.space_group_name_H-M   'P 1'
#
loop_
_entity.id
_entity.type
_entity.pdbx_description
1 polymer ?
#
loop_
_entity_poly.entity_id
_entity_poly.type
_entity_poly.pdbx_seq_one_letter_code
_entity_poly.pdbx_strand_id
1 'polypeptide(L)'
;TRPCRGDVLQMHYVGTFAADGRKFDSSRDAGAPLTFQIGVGQVIRGWDEGVLLMELGEKAKLEISSDFGYGRQGAGNVIPPNADLIFVVELVAINGLKAPQDDTLMYGAGLMCLSFIALKICGCM
;
A
#
# COMPACT_ATOMS: atom_id res chain seq x y z
N THR A 1 0.53 6.24 12.31
CA THR A 1 1.99 6.02 12.13
C THR A 1 2.31 6.17 10.66
N ARG A 2 3.30 6.98 10.28
CA ARG A 2 3.66 7.18 8.86
C ARG A 2 4.93 6.40 8.49
N PRO A 3 5.06 5.93 7.24
CA PRO A 3 6.30 5.35 6.73
C PRO A 3 7.46 6.36 6.65
N CYS A 4 8.66 5.88 6.88
CA CYS A 4 9.91 6.57 6.58
C CYS A 4 10.64 5.90 5.42
N ARG A 5 11.46 6.67 4.70
CA ARG A 5 12.33 6.13 3.66
C ARG A 5 13.19 4.99 4.21
N GLY A 6 13.20 3.85 3.52
CA GLY A 6 13.92 2.64 3.92
C GLY A 6 13.11 1.66 4.79
N ASP A 7 11.92 2.04 5.26
CA ASP A 7 11.05 1.12 5.98
C ASP A 7 10.60 -0.03 5.09
N VAL A 8 10.48 -1.21 5.69
CA VAL A 8 9.86 -2.39 5.07
C VAL A 8 8.36 -2.30 5.28
N LEU A 9 7.63 -2.15 4.19
CA LEU A 9 6.17 -2.07 4.19
C LEU A 9 5.54 -3.39 3.77
N GLN A 10 4.34 -3.65 4.30
CA GLN A 10 3.43 -4.65 3.76
C GLN A 10 2.16 -3.96 3.31
N MET A 11 1.74 -4.22 2.07
CA MET A 11 0.63 -3.50 1.46
C MET A 11 -0.27 -4.44 0.66
N HIS A 12 -1.57 -4.32 0.85
CA HIS A 12 -2.53 -4.84 -0.11
C HIS A 12 -2.77 -3.81 -1.20
N TYR A 13 -2.92 -4.26 -2.43
CA TYR A 13 -3.26 -3.42 -3.57
C TYR A 13 -4.17 -4.13 -4.57
N VAL A 14 -4.86 -3.31 -5.36
CA VAL A 14 -5.48 -3.67 -6.63
C VAL A 14 -5.02 -2.62 -7.66
N GLY A 15 -4.44 -3.09 -8.76
CA GLY A 15 -3.99 -2.25 -9.87
C GLY A 15 -4.94 -2.36 -11.06
N THR A 16 -5.39 -1.22 -11.58
CA THR A 16 -6.26 -1.12 -12.77
C THR A 16 -5.72 -0.10 -13.77
N PHE A 17 -6.04 -0.28 -15.05
CA PHE A 17 -5.72 0.73 -16.07
C PHE A 17 -6.64 1.95 -15.91
N ALA A 18 -6.09 3.16 -15.96
CA ALA A 18 -6.87 4.38 -15.85
C ALA A 18 -7.85 4.56 -17.03
N ALA A 19 -7.49 4.05 -18.21
CA ALA A 19 -8.24 4.23 -19.45
C ALA A 19 -9.59 3.48 -19.46
N ASP A 20 -9.65 2.28 -18.88
CA ASP A 20 -10.81 1.39 -18.99
C ASP A 20 -11.21 0.70 -17.67
N GLY A 21 -10.45 0.94 -16.59
CA GLY A 21 -10.70 0.36 -15.27
C GLY A 21 -10.42 -1.15 -15.17
N ARG A 22 -9.91 -1.80 -16.22
CA ARG A 22 -9.61 -3.24 -16.17
C ARG A 22 -8.49 -3.50 -15.17
N LYS A 23 -8.72 -4.46 -14.28
CA LYS A 23 -7.72 -4.96 -13.34
C LYS A 23 -6.63 -5.73 -14.07
N PHE A 24 -5.38 -5.41 -13.80
CA PHE A 24 -4.23 -6.15 -14.30
C PHE A 24 -3.52 -6.95 -13.19
N ASP A 25 -3.62 -6.51 -11.94
CA ASP A 25 -2.95 -7.19 -10.82
C ASP A 25 -3.62 -6.88 -9.46
N SER A 26 -3.45 -7.78 -8.48
CA SER A 26 -3.99 -7.67 -7.13
C SER A 26 -3.26 -8.61 -6.17
N SER A 27 -2.70 -8.04 -5.10
CA SER A 27 -2.15 -8.83 -3.98
C SER A 27 -3.15 -9.78 -3.33
N ARG A 28 -4.46 -9.47 -3.41
CA ARG A 28 -5.51 -10.30 -2.80
C ARG A 28 -5.77 -11.55 -3.59
N ASP A 29 -5.54 -11.50 -4.90
CA ASP A 29 -5.66 -12.67 -5.78
C ASP A 29 -4.53 -13.68 -5.47
N ALA A 30 -3.37 -13.18 -5.06
CA ALA A 30 -2.24 -13.96 -4.56
C ALA A 30 -2.38 -14.41 -3.09
N GLY A 31 -3.38 -13.90 -2.36
CA GLY A 31 -3.66 -14.26 -0.96
C GLY A 31 -2.70 -13.68 0.09
N ALA A 32 -1.74 -12.82 -0.29
CA ALA A 32 -0.77 -12.23 0.63
C ALA A 32 -0.44 -10.77 0.27
N PRO A 33 -0.14 -9.89 1.25
CA PRO A 33 0.32 -8.54 0.98
C PRO A 33 1.69 -8.54 0.30
N LEU A 34 1.93 -7.53 -0.54
CA LEU A 34 3.24 -7.29 -1.11
C LEU A 34 4.17 -6.71 -0.04
N THR A 35 5.38 -7.25 0.07
CA THR A 35 6.43 -6.74 0.97
C THR A 35 7.52 -6.06 0.17
N PHE A 36 7.86 -4.81 0.50
CA PHE A 36 8.87 -4.02 -0.20
C PHE A 36 9.45 -2.92 0.70
N GLN A 37 10.62 -2.39 0.37
CA GLN A 37 11.20 -1.21 1.01
C GLN A 37 10.76 0.06 0.29
N ILE A 38 10.31 1.06 1.05
CA ILE A 38 9.76 2.32 0.50
C ILE A 38 10.83 3.39 0.29
N GLY A 39 10.76 4.11 -0.83
CA GLY A 39 11.58 5.30 -1.09
C GLY A 39 13.03 4.98 -1.47
N VAL A 40 13.31 3.75 -1.88
CA VAL A 40 14.65 3.27 -2.27
C VAL A 40 14.72 2.83 -3.74
N GLY A 41 13.67 3.03 -4.51
CA GLY A 41 13.58 2.65 -5.93
C GLY A 41 13.26 1.17 -6.15
N GLN A 42 12.72 0.47 -5.14
CA GLN A 42 12.33 -0.95 -5.28
C GLN A 42 10.99 -1.12 -6.01
N VAL A 43 10.11 -0.11 -5.95
CA VAL A 43 8.81 -0.07 -6.61
C VAL A 43 8.73 1.11 -7.57
N ILE A 44 7.64 1.19 -8.35
CA ILE A 44 7.41 2.32 -9.26
C ILE A 44 7.43 3.65 -8.50
N ARG A 45 7.91 4.71 -9.16
CA ARG A 45 8.13 6.02 -8.54
C ARG A 45 6.88 6.59 -7.86
N GLY A 46 5.71 6.40 -8.47
CA GLY A 46 4.43 6.85 -7.90
C GLY A 46 4.11 6.20 -6.55
N TRP A 47 4.53 4.95 -6.32
CA TRP A 47 4.42 4.31 -5.01
C TRP A 47 5.46 4.86 -4.05
N ASP A 48 6.71 4.96 -4.50
CA ASP A 48 7.83 5.44 -3.70
C ASP A 48 7.60 6.85 -3.13
N GLU A 49 6.90 7.71 -3.87
CA GLU A 49 6.53 9.05 -3.42
C GLU A 49 5.16 9.09 -2.72
N GLY A 50 4.15 8.42 -3.27
CA GLY A 50 2.77 8.52 -2.78
C GLY A 50 2.53 7.80 -1.45
N VAL A 51 3.12 6.62 -1.24
CA VAL A 51 2.89 5.81 -0.04
C VAL A 51 3.51 6.44 1.21
N LEU A 52 4.55 7.28 1.06
CA LEU A 52 5.15 8.03 2.17
C LEU A 52 4.17 9.02 2.82
N LEU A 53 3.09 9.39 2.13
CA LEU A 53 2.07 10.29 2.65
C LEU A 53 0.98 9.56 3.46
N MET A 54 0.92 8.24 3.38
CA MET A 54 -0.09 7.41 4.03
C MET A 54 0.19 7.19 5.51
N GLU A 55 -0.83 6.79 6.23
CA GLU A 55 -0.75 6.27 7.59
C GLU A 55 -1.00 4.76 7.65
N LEU A 56 -0.39 4.09 8.63
CA LEU A 56 -0.61 2.67 8.91
C LEU A 56 -2.10 2.41 9.15
N GLY A 57 -2.68 1.50 8.36
CA GLY A 57 -4.11 1.17 8.34
C GLY A 57 -4.92 1.97 7.31
N GLU A 58 -4.31 2.96 6.65
CA GLU A 58 -4.99 3.77 5.65
C GLU A 58 -5.22 3.01 4.34
N LYS A 59 -6.36 3.29 3.71
CA LYS A 59 -6.67 2.93 2.33
C LYS A 59 -6.64 4.18 1.46
N ALA A 60 -5.85 4.16 0.39
CA ALA A 60 -5.70 5.29 -0.50
C ALA A 60 -5.87 4.87 -1.97
N LYS A 61 -6.27 5.82 -2.81
CA LYS A 61 -6.25 5.69 -4.27
C LYS A 61 -5.08 6.51 -4.81
N LEU A 62 -4.16 5.84 -5.49
CA LEU A 62 -3.03 6.47 -6.17
C LEU A 62 -3.31 6.48 -7.67
N GLU A 63 -3.35 7.67 -8.26
CA GLU A 63 -3.42 7.87 -9.71
C GLU A 63 -2.00 8.13 -10.21
N ILE A 64 -1.49 7.22 -11.04
CA ILE A 64 -0.08 7.18 -11.42
C ILE A 64 -0.01 7.35 -12.93
N SER A 65 0.48 8.51 -13.36
CA SER A 65 0.80 8.73 -14.76
C SER A 65 1.94 7.80 -15.19
N SER A 66 2.00 7.48 -16.48
CA SER A 66 2.97 6.54 -17.01
C SER A 66 4.43 6.89 -16.65
N ASP A 67 4.80 8.17 -16.65
CA ASP A 67 6.15 8.64 -16.27
C ASP A 67 6.53 8.34 -14.80
N PHE A 68 5.53 8.14 -13.92
CA PHE A 68 5.71 7.71 -12.53
C PHE A 68 5.43 6.21 -12.32
N GLY A 69 4.94 5.53 -13.37
CA GLY A 69 4.69 4.09 -13.41
C GLY A 69 5.78 3.37 -14.19
N TYR A 70 5.42 2.81 -15.35
CA TYR A 70 6.28 1.97 -16.18
C TYR A 70 6.78 2.66 -17.46
N GLY A 71 6.45 3.95 -17.64
CA GLY A 71 6.94 4.79 -18.72
C GLY A 71 6.68 4.25 -20.12
N ARG A 72 7.57 4.62 -21.05
CA ARG A 72 7.52 4.20 -22.46
C ARG A 72 7.78 2.70 -22.66
N GLN A 73 8.41 2.05 -21.70
CA GLN A 73 8.75 0.63 -21.80
C GLN A 73 7.55 -0.27 -21.47
N GLY A 74 6.67 0.15 -20.55
CA GLY A 74 5.66 -0.74 -19.99
C GLY A 74 6.28 -1.85 -19.14
N ALA A 75 5.54 -2.94 -18.91
CA ALA A 75 6.01 -4.09 -18.14
C ALA A 75 5.59 -5.41 -18.80
N GLY A 76 6.56 -6.08 -19.44
CA GLY A 76 6.36 -7.35 -20.12
C GLY A 76 5.17 -7.30 -21.09
N ASN A 77 4.27 -8.28 -20.97
CA ASN A 77 3.04 -8.35 -21.77
C ASN A 77 1.79 -7.90 -21.01
N VAL A 78 1.95 -7.39 -19.79
CA VAL A 78 0.82 -7.03 -18.91
C VAL A 78 0.52 -5.54 -19.00
N ILE A 79 1.55 -4.69 -18.90
CA ILE A 79 1.37 -3.24 -18.87
C ILE A 79 1.93 -2.66 -20.18
N PRO A 80 1.09 -2.05 -21.04
CA PRO A 80 1.56 -1.50 -22.29
C PRO A 80 2.38 -0.21 -22.07
N PRO A 81 3.18 0.21 -23.08
CA PRO A 81 3.85 1.51 -23.10
C PRO A 81 2.92 2.69 -22.81
N ASN A 82 3.40 3.66 -22.02
CA ASN A 82 2.71 4.91 -21.69
C ASN A 82 1.33 4.73 -21.04
N ALA A 83 1.12 3.62 -20.32
CA ALA A 83 -0.12 3.37 -19.62
C ALA A 83 -0.20 4.15 -18.29
N ASP A 84 -1.27 4.91 -18.11
CA ASP A 84 -1.65 5.48 -16.82
C ASP A 84 -2.39 4.44 -15.98
N LEU A 85 -2.11 4.41 -14.68
CA LEU A 85 -2.55 3.36 -13.76
C LEU A 85 -3.27 3.96 -12.56
N ILE A 86 -4.22 3.20 -12.02
CA ILE A 86 -4.87 3.49 -10.75
C ILE A 86 -4.55 2.33 -9.81
N PHE A 87 -4.07 2.66 -8.62
CA PHE A 87 -3.87 1.69 -7.55
C PHE A 87 -4.75 2.05 -6.36
N VAL A 88 -5.56 1.08 -5.92
CA VAL A 88 -6.20 1.14 -4.60
C VAL A 88 -5.33 0.35 -3.64
N VAL A 89 -4.72 1.03 -2.67
CA VAL A 89 -3.72 0.48 -1.76
C VAL A 89 -4.21 0.52 -0.31
N GLU A 90 -3.73 -0.41 0.50
CA GLU A 90 -3.99 -0.51 1.94
C GLU A 90 -2.71 -0.86 2.68
N LEU A 91 -2.20 0.07 3.48
CA LEU A 91 -0.96 -0.10 4.24
C LEU A 91 -1.22 -0.93 5.50
N VAL A 92 -0.80 -2.19 5.52
CA VAL A 92 -1.12 -3.12 6.60
C VAL A 92 0.00 -3.34 7.60
N ALA A 93 1.26 -3.05 7.24
CA ALA A 93 2.36 -3.06 8.20
C ALA A 93 3.53 -2.12 7.83
N ILE A 94 4.23 -1.63 8.85
CA ILE A 94 5.51 -0.90 8.74
C ILE A 94 6.52 -1.58 9.69
N ASN A 95 7.62 -2.12 9.17
CA ASN A 95 8.67 -2.80 9.94
C ASN A 95 8.12 -3.85 10.93
N GLY A 96 7.12 -4.62 10.49
CA GLY A 96 6.44 -5.63 11.31
C GLY A 96 5.40 -5.08 12.31
N LEU A 97 5.29 -3.76 12.49
CA LEU A 97 4.16 -3.15 13.19
C LEU A 97 2.92 -3.23 12.30
N LYS A 98 1.94 -4.04 12.70
CA LYS A 98 0.70 -4.24 11.97
C LYS A 98 -0.32 -3.14 12.25
N ALA A 99 -1.11 -2.79 11.25
CA ALA A 99 -2.29 -1.96 11.41
C ALA A 99 -3.28 -2.63 12.37
N PRO A 100 -4.08 -1.87 13.13
CA PRO A 100 -5.22 -2.44 13.85
C PRO A 100 -6.11 -3.18 12.84
N GLN A 101 -6.28 -4.49 13.00
CA GLN A 101 -7.31 -5.20 12.25
C GLN A 101 -8.65 -4.86 12.90
N ASP A 102 -9.63 -4.39 12.13
CA ASP A 102 -11.01 -4.28 12.60
C ASP A 102 -11.61 -5.69 12.62
N ASP A 103 -11.30 -6.43 13.68
CA ASP A 103 -11.84 -7.75 14.02
C ASP A 103 -13.15 -7.66 14.82
N THR A 104 -13.77 -6.47 14.89
CA THR A 104 -14.97 -6.16 15.68
C THR A 104 -16.21 -6.95 15.25
N LEU A 105 -16.20 -7.69 14.13
CA LEU A 105 -17.36 -8.47 13.67
C LEU A 105 -17.34 -9.97 14.06
N MET A 106 -16.30 -10.46 14.76
CA MET A 106 -16.30 -11.85 15.26
C MET A 106 -16.46 -11.97 16.78
N TYR A 107 -16.32 -10.86 17.53
CA TYR A 107 -16.48 -10.80 19.00
C TYR A 107 -17.80 -10.14 19.45
N GLY A 108 -18.86 -10.28 18.65
CA GLY A 108 -20.21 -9.84 18.99
C GLY A 108 -20.94 -10.75 19.99
N ALA A 109 -20.29 -11.13 21.09
CA ALA A 109 -20.91 -11.62 22.34
C ALA A 109 -19.83 -11.93 23.39
N GLY A 110 -19.29 -10.88 24.05
CA GLY A 110 -18.69 -11.03 25.37
C GLY A 110 -17.20 -10.71 25.48
N LEU A 111 -16.92 -9.86 26.47
CA LEU A 111 -15.67 -9.57 27.15
C LEU A 111 -14.81 -8.39 26.63
N MET A 112 -14.85 -7.32 27.43
CA MET A 112 -13.91 -6.21 27.48
C MET A 112 -12.45 -6.68 27.50
N CYS A 113 -11.55 -5.93 26.87
CA CYS A 113 -10.21 -5.75 27.39
C CYS A 113 -9.78 -4.28 27.23
N LEU A 114 -9.78 -3.58 28.36
CA LEU A 114 -9.14 -2.28 28.56
C LEU A 114 -7.61 -2.46 28.55
N SER A 115 -6.90 -1.41 28.12
CA SER A 115 -5.43 -1.25 28.07
C SER A 115 -4.82 -1.82 26.79
N PHE A 116 -4.16 -1.08 25.91
CA PHE A 116 -3.09 -0.12 26.17
C PHE A 116 -3.04 0.99 25.10
N ILE A 117 -2.93 2.22 25.59
CA ILE A 117 -2.44 3.38 24.84
C ILE A 117 -0.98 3.09 24.45
N ALA A 118 -0.69 2.94 23.16
CA ALA A 118 0.66 2.97 22.64
C ALA A 118 0.88 4.29 21.90
N LEU A 119 1.30 5.30 22.67
CA LEU A 119 1.89 6.53 22.18
C LEU A 119 3.16 6.17 21.38
N LYS A 120 3.11 6.16 20.06
CA LYS A 120 4.31 6.01 19.22
C LYS A 120 4.69 7.37 18.63
N ILE A 121 5.43 8.11 19.45
CA ILE A 121 6.28 9.21 19.04
C ILE A 121 7.28 8.63 18.03
N CYS A 122 7.29 9.13 16.80
CA CYS A 122 8.43 8.98 15.92
C CYS A 122 8.69 10.36 15.32
N GLY A 123 9.68 11.05 15.87
CA GLY A 123 10.28 12.20 15.23
C GLY A 123 11.13 11.71 14.07
N CYS A 124 10.76 12.09 12.85
CA CYS A 124 11.71 12.11 11.74
C CYS A 124 12.82 13.11 12.12
N MET A 125 14.04 12.61 12.22
CA MET A 125 15.26 13.42 12.25
C MET A 125 16.07 13.07 11.00
#